data_AF-A0A5J4FCX8-F1
#
_entry.id   AF-A0A5J4FCX8-F1
#
_cell.length_a   1.000
_cell.length_b   1.000
_cell.length_c   1.000
_cell.angle_alpha   90.00
_cell.angle_beta   90.00
_cell.angle_gamma   90.00
#
_symmetry.space_group_name_H-M   'P 1'
#
loop_
_entity.id
_entity.type
_entity.pdbx_description
1 polymer ?
#
loop_
_entity_poly.entity_id
_entity_poly.type
_entity_poly.pdbx_seq_one_letter_code
_entity_poly.pdbx_strand_id
1 'polypeptide(L)'
;MSLPTELEQEFQQELNQYEEEKRMPYITSVERMGMEKGMIQKARESVIDALEIRFENVPSELVDEISQIQDTSLLKNLHRQAITLDSISDFQDYLNQLIKPE
;
A
#
# COMPACT_ATOMS: atom_id res chain seq x y z
N MET A 1 12.89 25.09 -16.12
CA MET A 1 13.82 24.90 -17.25
C MET A 1 13.42 23.60 -17.92
N SER A 2 12.64 23.65 -18.99
CA SER A 2 12.28 22.49 -19.81
C SER A 2 13.36 22.26 -20.87
N LEU A 3 13.67 20.99 -21.15
CA LEU A 3 14.59 20.66 -22.24
C LEU A 3 13.97 21.10 -23.59
N PRO A 4 14.77 21.59 -24.55
CA PRO A 4 14.33 21.76 -25.93
C PRO A 4 13.85 20.43 -26.52
N THR A 5 12.81 20.48 -27.36
CA THR A 5 12.11 19.29 -27.87
C THR A 5 13.02 18.30 -28.58
N GLU A 6 14.04 18.77 -29.31
CA GLU A 6 14.98 17.87 -29.99
C GLU A 6 15.84 17.07 -29.00
N LEU A 7 16.30 17.71 -27.92
CA LEU A 7 17.11 17.05 -26.89
C LEU A 7 16.27 16.08 -26.06
N GLU A 8 14.98 16.37 -25.88
CA GLU A 8 14.06 15.45 -25.18
C GLU A 8 13.82 14.18 -26.01
N GLN A 9 13.70 14.32 -27.34
CA GLN A 9 13.58 13.18 -28.25
C GLN A 9 14.85 12.33 -28.31
N GLU A 10 16.03 12.95 -28.39
CA GLU A 10 17.31 12.24 -28.36
C GLU A 10 17.49 11.49 -27.03
N PHE A 11 17.19 12.13 -25.90
CA PHE A 11 17.27 11.51 -24.58
C PHE A 11 16.35 10.29 -24.47
N GLN A 12 15.12 10.39 -24.97
CA GLN A 12 14.17 9.28 -24.95
C GLN A 12 14.62 8.12 -25.86
N GLN A 13 15.22 8.41 -27.02
CA GLN A 13 15.78 7.39 -27.91
C GLN A 13 16.97 6.67 -27.30
N GLU A 14 17.88 7.40 -26.66
CA GLU A 14 19.06 6.83 -26.00
C GLU A 14 18.67 5.95 -24.81
N LEU A 15 17.68 6.36 -24.02
CA LEU A 15 17.10 5.53 -22.96
C LEU A 15 16.53 4.23 -23.50
N ASN A 16 15.71 4.30 -24.56
CA ASN A 16 15.11 3.11 -25.15
C ASN A 16 16.16 2.12 -25.71
N GLN A 17 17.21 2.62 -26.36
CA GLN A 17 18.30 1.77 -26.86
C GLN A 17 19.07 1.09 -25.72
N TYR A 18 19.37 1.84 -24.66
CA TYR A 18 20.02 1.30 -23.47
C TYR A 18 19.17 0.23 -22.78
N GLU A 19 17.85 0.40 -22.74
CA GLU A 19 16.88 -0.56 -22.20
C GLU A 19 16.85 -1.86 -23.02
N GLU A 20 16.76 -1.76 -24.36
CA GLU A 20 16.80 -2.91 -25.27
C GLU A 20 18.13 -3.68 -25.17
N GLU A 21 19.24 -2.96 -25.13
CA GLU A 21 20.59 -3.55 -25.10
C GLU A 21 20.86 -4.28 -23.78
N LYS A 22 20.41 -3.73 -22.64
CA LYS A 22 20.68 -4.34 -21.34
C LYS A 22 19.70 -5.43 -20.91
N ARG A 23 18.57 -5.62 -21.61
CA ARG A 23 17.48 -6.56 -21.19
C ARG A 23 17.13 -6.46 -19.71
N MET A 24 17.26 -5.26 -19.15
CA MET A 24 16.88 -4.99 -17.76
C MET A 24 15.40 -4.65 -17.79
N PRO A 25 14.50 -5.42 -17.16
CA PRO A 25 13.09 -5.07 -17.13
C PRO A 25 12.94 -3.73 -16.40
N TYR A 26 12.71 -2.67 -17.16
CA TYR A 26 12.42 -1.34 -16.61
C TYR A 26 11.02 -1.38 -16.00
N ILE A 27 10.95 -1.22 -14.68
CA ILE A 27 9.65 -0.97 -14.02
C ILE A 27 9.32 0.49 -14.28
N THR A 28 8.37 0.72 -15.18
CA THR A 28 7.86 2.05 -15.51
C THR A 28 7.28 2.75 -14.27
N SER A 29 7.17 4.07 -14.32
CA SER A 29 6.56 4.85 -13.22
C SER A 29 5.12 4.42 -12.92
N VAL A 30 4.36 4.06 -13.96
CA VAL A 30 3.00 3.53 -13.83
C VAL A 30 2.98 2.14 -13.20
N GLU A 31 3.88 1.23 -13.62
CA GLU A 31 4.00 -0.09 -13.00
C GLU A 31 4.42 0.00 -11.53
N ARG A 32 5.36 0.90 -11.20
CA ARG A 32 5.77 1.16 -9.82
C ARG A 32 4.60 1.64 -8.96
N MET A 33 3.82 2.59 -9.48
CA MET A 33 2.61 3.08 -8.81
C MET A 33 1.56 1.97 -8.66
N GLY A 34 1.40 1.13 -9.67
CA GLY A 34 0.51 -0.04 -9.62
C GLY A 34 0.94 -1.04 -8.54
N MET A 35 2.23 -1.35 -8.45
CA MET A 35 2.80 -2.22 -7.43
C MET A 35 2.60 -1.65 -6.03
N GLU A 36 2.85 -0.36 -5.83
CA GLU A 36 2.64 0.32 -4.54
C GLU A 36 1.17 0.27 -4.09
N LYS A 37 0.25 0.62 -4.99
CA LYS A 37 -1.19 0.52 -4.72
C LYS A 37 -1.61 -0.92 -4.41
N GLY A 38 -1.10 -1.90 -5.15
CA GLY A 38 -1.35 -3.32 -4.92
C GLY A 38 -0.85 -3.79 -3.55
N MET A 39 0.33 -3.34 -3.12
CA MET A 39 0.87 -3.65 -1.79
C MET A 39 0.00 -3.08 -0.66
N ILE A 40 -0.43 -1.81 -0.79
CA ILE A 40 -1.31 -1.17 0.20
C ILE A 40 -2.66 -1.88 0.26
N GLN A 41 -3.27 -2.15 -0.91
CA GLN A 41 -4.55 -2.86 -0.99
C GLN A 41 -4.44 -4.24 -0.34
N LYS A 42 -3.42 -5.03 -0.68
CA LYS A 42 -3.26 -6.36 -0.11
C LYS A 42 -3.00 -6.33 1.40
N ALA A 43 -2.29 -5.32 1.88
CA ALA A 43 -2.08 -5.15 3.31
C ALA A 43 -3.39 -4.85 4.06
N ARG A 44 -4.28 -4.00 3.50
CA ARG A 44 -5.63 -3.76 4.05
C ARG A 44 -6.48 -5.02 4.07
N GLU A 45 -6.57 -5.71 2.93
CA GLU A 45 -7.29 -6.98 2.81
C GLU A 45 -6.81 -7.98 3.86
N SER A 46 -5.49 -8.12 4.05
CA SER A 46 -4.94 -9.07 5.03
C SER A 46 -5.35 -8.73 6.47
N VAL A 47 -5.48 -7.45 6.83
CA VAL A 47 -5.99 -7.05 8.15
C VAL A 47 -7.45 -7.45 8.29
N ILE A 48 -8.28 -7.09 7.30
CA ILE A 48 -9.72 -7.34 7.32
C ILE A 48 -10.00 -8.85 7.35
N ASP A 49 -9.35 -9.63 6.48
CA ASP A 49 -9.46 -11.09 6.43
C ASP A 49 -9.15 -11.72 7.80
N ALA A 50 -8.10 -11.25 8.49
CA ALA A 50 -7.73 -11.75 9.81
C ALA A 50 -8.80 -11.43 10.87
N LEU A 51 -9.38 -10.23 10.82
CA LEU A 51 -10.46 -9.83 11.74
C LEU A 51 -11.73 -10.63 11.48
N GLU A 52 -12.12 -10.82 10.21
CA GLU A 52 -13.30 -11.60 9.82
C GLU A 52 -13.17 -13.07 10.25
N ILE A 53 -12.01 -13.69 10.05
CA ILE A 53 -11.75 -15.08 10.46
C ILE A 53 -11.85 -15.24 11.99
N ARG A 54 -11.34 -14.27 12.76
CA ARG A 54 -11.25 -14.41 14.22
C ARG A 54 -12.50 -13.98 14.96
N PHE A 55 -13.20 -12.96 14.46
CA PHE A 55 -14.29 -12.32 15.19
C PHE A 55 -15.67 -12.52 14.54
N GLU A 56 -15.74 -13.12 13.34
CA GLU A 56 -16.94 -13.40 12.51
C GLU A 56 -17.75 -12.15 12.08
N ASN A 57 -17.91 -11.15 12.96
CA ASN A 57 -18.61 -9.90 12.71
C ASN A 57 -17.66 -8.73 12.90
N VAL A 58 -17.22 -8.12 11.81
CA VAL A 58 -16.41 -6.91 11.82
C VAL A 58 -17.32 -5.70 11.51
N PRO A 59 -17.39 -4.67 12.36
CA PRO A 59 -18.15 -3.47 12.08
C PRO A 59 -17.71 -2.81 10.77
N SER A 60 -18.67 -2.38 9.94
CA SER A 60 -18.37 -1.71 8.68
C SER A 60 -17.55 -0.43 8.88
N GLU A 61 -17.80 0.30 9.97
CA GLU A 61 -17.04 1.49 10.35
C GLU A 61 -15.54 1.19 10.53
N LEU A 62 -15.21 0.04 11.13
CA LEU A 62 -13.81 -0.38 11.32
C LEU A 62 -13.15 -0.75 9.99
N VAL A 63 -13.89 -1.40 9.09
CA VAL A 63 -13.42 -1.69 7.73
C VAL A 63 -13.15 -0.41 6.96
N ASP A 64 -14.06 0.56 7.05
CA ASP A 64 -13.91 1.87 6.41
C ASP A 64 -12.68 2.61 6.95
N GLU A 65 -12.42 2.59 8.26
CA GLU A 65 -11.22 3.19 8.86
C GLU A 65 -9.94 2.54 8.31
N ILE A 66 -9.86 1.20 8.27
CA ILE A 66 -8.70 0.47 7.72
C ILE A 66 -8.52 0.78 6.24
N SER A 67 -9.61 0.94 5.48
CA SER A 67 -9.59 1.24 4.04
C SER A 67 -8.94 2.59 3.70
N GLN A 68 -8.87 3.53 4.64
CA GLN A 68 -8.27 4.84 4.43
C GLN A 68 -6.76 4.88 4.73
N ILE A 69 -6.22 3.87 5.41
CA ILE A 69 -4.82 3.84 5.84
C ILE A 69 -3.89 3.60 4.65
N GLN A 70 -2.95 4.51 4.39
CA GLN A 70 -1.96 4.38 3.30
C GLN A 70 -0.60 3.87 3.78
N ASP A 71 -0.33 3.91 5.08
CA ASP A 71 0.93 3.45 5.66
C ASP A 71 0.97 1.92 5.75
N THR A 72 1.83 1.31 4.92
CA THR A 72 2.02 -0.15 4.88
C THR A 72 2.64 -0.72 6.16
N SER A 73 3.46 0.06 6.88
CA SER A 73 4.06 -0.34 8.15
C SER A 73 3.00 -0.40 9.25
N LEU A 74 2.11 0.59 9.26
CA LEU A 74 0.96 0.62 10.16
C LEU A 74 0.03 -0.58 9.88
N LEU A 75 -0.33 -0.81 8.62
CA LEU A 75 -1.16 -1.96 8.22
C LEU A 75 -0.54 -3.31 8.61
N LYS A 76 0.78 -3.45 8.46
CA LYS A 76 1.50 -4.65 8.88
C LYS A 76 1.46 -4.84 10.40
N ASN A 77 1.51 -3.77 11.18
CA ASN A 77 1.34 -3.85 12.63
C ASN A 77 -0.10 -4.25 12.99
N LEU A 78 -1.08 -3.57 12.41
CA LEU A 78 -2.50 -3.88 12.58
C LEU A 78 -2.79 -5.34 12.23
N HIS A 79 -2.20 -5.89 11.17
CA HIS A 79 -2.40 -7.29 10.82
C HIS A 79 -1.89 -8.24 11.92
N ARG A 80 -0.76 -7.93 12.56
CA ARG A 80 -0.28 -8.71 13.72
C ARG A 80 -1.25 -8.61 14.89
N GLN A 81 -1.71 -7.39 15.21
CA GLN A 81 -2.64 -7.18 16.32
C GLN A 81 -4.01 -7.82 16.08
N ALA A 82 -4.46 -7.82 14.83
CA ALA A 82 -5.66 -8.51 14.40
C ALA A 82 -5.57 -10.02 14.66
N ILE A 83 -4.37 -10.60 14.77
CA ILE A 83 -4.15 -12.02 15.11
C ILE A 83 -3.97 -12.23 16.62
N THR A 84 -3.37 -11.26 17.34
CA THR A 84 -2.95 -11.45 18.73
C THR A 84 -3.93 -10.93 19.78
N LEU A 85 -4.73 -9.91 19.48
CA LEU A 85 -5.65 -9.31 20.46
C LEU A 85 -6.88 -10.20 20.68
N ASP A 86 -7.38 -10.27 21.90
CA ASP A 86 -8.41 -11.24 22.28
C ASP A 86 -9.83 -10.81 21.86
N SER A 87 -10.05 -9.52 21.58
CA SER A 87 -11.35 -9.00 21.18
C SER A 87 -11.26 -7.92 20.10
N ILE A 88 -12.40 -7.71 19.42
CA ILE A 88 -12.54 -6.62 18.45
C ILE A 88 -12.52 -5.24 19.11
N SER A 89 -12.96 -5.14 20.36
CA SER A 89 -12.92 -3.90 21.15
C SER A 89 -11.47 -3.48 21.40
N ASP A 90 -10.62 -4.42 21.86
CA ASP A 90 -9.21 -4.14 22.11
C ASP A 90 -8.48 -3.71 20.84
N PHE A 91 -8.84 -4.32 19.70
CA PHE A 91 -8.31 -3.92 18.40
C PHE A 91 -8.73 -2.50 18.01
N GLN A 92 -10.00 -2.15 18.22
CA GLN A 92 -10.52 -0.83 17.89
C GLN A 92 -9.90 0.25 18.79
N ASP A 93 -9.68 -0.05 20.08
CA ASP A 93 -8.98 0.84 20.99
C ASP A 93 -7.52 1.06 20.56
N TYR A 94 -6.84 -0.03 20.16
CA TYR A 94 -5.48 0.05 19.63
C TYR A 94 -5.40 0.90 18.35
N LEU A 95 -6.36 0.73 17.43
CA LEU A 95 -6.44 1.52 16.21
C LEU A 95 -6.67 3.00 16.51
N ASN A 96 -7.59 3.31 17.42
CA ASN A 96 -7.90 4.68 17.83
C ASN A 96 -6.68 5.40 18.43
N GLN A 97 -5.88 4.71 19.26
CA GLN A 97 -4.65 5.28 19.82
C GLN A 97 -3.61 5.67 18.76
N LEU A 98 -3.63 5.02 17.60
CA LEU A 98 -2.68 5.28 16.52
C LEU A 98 -3.16 6.37 15.55
N ILE A 99 -4.48 6.50 15.37
CA ILE A 99 -5.08 7.45 14.41
C ILE A 99 -5.45 8.79 15.08
N LYS A 100 -5.79 8.78 16.38
CA LYS A 100 -6.17 9.97 17.16
C LYS A 100 -5.23 10.11 18.36
N PRO A 101 -4.04 10.71 18.19
CA PRO A 101 -3.26 11.12 19.35
C PRO A 101 -3.98 12.32 19.99
N GLU A 102 -4.65 12.11 21.12
CA GLU A 102 -4.81 13.18 22.12
C GLU A 102 -3.47 13.43 22.82
#